data_AF-A0A2N2T7G0-F1
#
_entry.id   AF-A0A2N2T7G0-F1
#
_cell.length_a   1.000
_cell.length_b   1.000
_cell.length_c   1.000
_cell.angle_alpha   90.00
_cell.angle_beta   90.00
_cell.angle_gamma   90.00
#
_symmetry.space_group_name_H-M   'P 1'
#
loop_
_entity.id
_entity.type
_entity.pdbx_description
1 polymer ?
#
loop_
_entity_poly.entity_id
_entity_poly.type
_entity_poly.pdbx_seq_one_letter_code
_entity_poly.pdbx_strand_id
1 'polypeptide(L)'
;MTEIPPHGLIRRWSTLGVSPSDSEDLRLKKAVMTIVSTSIAFMALFWGGLYLYSGYPLAGAIPLGYSVISFGSTLHFFKTKRFAFFCFSQQLLILLLPFLLMWSLGGFANGSVVMIWAFFAPLAALFFIDLKAAFRWMLAFLGLLILSAVFDQTLAAHARPMPAVLNTL
;
A
#
# COMPACT_ATOMS: atom_id res chain seq x y z
N MET A 1 0.94 -14.18 34.29
CA MET A 1 0.93 -13.30 33.10
C MET A 1 2.15 -13.69 32.27
N THR A 2 1.96 -14.43 31.18
CA THR A 2 3.08 -14.85 30.31
C THR A 2 3.50 -13.68 29.44
N GLU A 3 4.61 -13.06 29.78
CA GLU A 3 5.39 -12.14 28.93
C GLU A 3 5.76 -12.89 27.64
N ILE A 4 4.98 -12.73 26.57
CA ILE A 4 5.34 -13.25 25.27
C ILE A 4 6.41 -12.30 24.73
N PRO A 5 7.67 -12.74 24.58
CA PRO A 5 8.70 -11.85 24.08
C PRO A 5 8.37 -11.43 22.63
N PRO A 6 8.83 -10.26 22.16
CA PRO A 6 8.40 -9.66 20.89
C PRO A 6 8.63 -10.56 19.67
N HIS A 7 9.66 -11.41 19.71
CA HIS A 7 9.93 -12.42 18.68
C HIS A 7 8.81 -13.49 18.59
N GLY A 8 8.17 -13.83 19.71
CA GLY A 8 7.04 -14.75 19.76
C GLY A 8 5.78 -14.17 19.12
N LEU A 9 5.51 -12.88 19.33
CA LEU A 9 4.32 -12.22 18.78
C LEU A 9 4.41 -12.04 17.27
N ILE A 10 5.57 -11.57 16.76
CA ILE A 10 5.80 -11.40 15.31
C ILE A 10 5.71 -12.76 14.59
N ARG A 11 6.34 -13.80 15.16
CA ARG A 11 6.29 -15.15 14.61
C ARG A 11 4.86 -15.69 14.58
N ARG A 12 4.09 -15.48 15.64
CA ARG A 12 2.69 -15.90 15.69
C ARG A 12 1.88 -15.17 14.63
N TRP A 13 1.99 -13.85 14.55
CA TRP A 13 1.28 -13.02 13.58
C TRP A 13 1.56 -13.44 12.12
N SER A 14 2.84 -13.58 11.76
CA SER A 14 3.23 -13.91 10.39
C SER A 14 2.86 -15.34 9.96
N THR A 15 2.65 -16.24 10.92
CA THR A 15 2.27 -17.64 10.65
C THR A 15 0.77 -17.91 10.74
N LEU A 16 -0.05 -16.94 11.18
CA LEU A 16 -1.51 -17.11 11.28
C LEU A 16 -2.16 -17.52 9.95
N GLY A 17 -1.63 -17.08 8.81
CA GLY A 17 -2.16 -17.44 7.48
C GLY A 17 -1.57 -18.72 6.86
N VAL A 18 -0.68 -19.41 7.56
CA VAL A 18 0.00 -20.62 7.09
C VAL A 18 -0.85 -21.87 7.35
N SER A 19 -0.84 -22.81 6.39
CA SER A 19 -1.41 -24.15 6.50
C SER A 19 -0.30 -25.19 6.74
N PRO A 20 -0.54 -26.28 7.50
CA PRO A 20 0.41 -27.38 7.66
C PRO A 20 0.83 -28.04 6.33
N SER A 21 -0.03 -27.95 5.31
CA SER A 21 0.21 -28.49 3.96
C SER A 21 1.01 -27.56 3.04
N ASP A 22 1.35 -26.34 3.48
CA ASP A 22 2.10 -25.40 2.65
C ASP A 22 3.57 -25.82 2.52
N SER A 23 4.15 -25.67 1.32
CA SER A 23 5.59 -25.79 1.11
C SER A 23 6.36 -24.71 1.88
N GLU A 24 7.61 -24.98 2.23
CA GLU A 24 8.46 -24.03 2.98
C GLU A 24 8.56 -22.66 2.29
N ASP A 25 8.76 -22.64 0.97
CA ASP A 25 8.78 -21.42 0.17
C ASP A 25 7.47 -20.62 0.27
N LEU A 26 6.32 -21.31 0.21
CA LEU A 26 5.02 -20.66 0.33
C LEU A 26 4.79 -20.10 1.73
N ARG A 27 5.26 -20.80 2.77
CA ARG A 27 5.20 -20.34 4.16
C ARG A 27 6.03 -19.08 4.36
N LEU A 28 7.23 -19.04 3.78
CA LEU A 28 8.08 -17.85 3.81
C LEU A 28 7.42 -16.67 3.09
N LYS A 29 6.88 -16.89 1.88
CA LYS A 29 6.15 -15.86 1.12
C LYS A 29 4.97 -15.30 1.92
N LYS A 30 4.16 -16.16 2.54
CA LYS A 30 3.03 -15.76 3.41
C LYS A 30 3.48 -14.92 4.60
N ALA A 31 4.54 -15.35 5.29
CA ALA A 31 5.08 -14.66 6.45
C ALA A 31 5.63 -13.27 6.08
N VAL A 32 6.48 -13.19 5.04
CA VAL A 32 7.07 -11.93 4.56
C VAL A 32 5.96 -10.98 4.11
N MET A 33 5.02 -11.43 3.29
CA MET A 33 3.92 -10.58 2.83
C MET A 33 3.07 -10.06 4.00
N THR A 34 2.78 -10.91 4.99
CA THR A 34 2.01 -10.51 6.19
C THR A 34 2.75 -9.44 6.98
N ILE A 35 4.06 -9.59 7.19
CA ILE A 35 4.87 -8.60 7.91
C ILE A 35 4.92 -7.29 7.14
N VAL A 36 5.27 -7.32 5.86
CA VAL A 36 5.42 -6.13 5.01
C VAL A 36 4.10 -5.37 4.91
N SER A 37 2.99 -6.04 4.58
CA SER A 37 1.67 -5.39 4.48
C SER A 37 1.21 -4.76 5.79
N THR A 38 1.41 -5.44 6.92
CA THR A 38 1.06 -4.93 8.25
C THR A 38 1.89 -3.68 8.59
N SER A 39 3.20 -3.72 8.33
CA SER A 39 4.08 -2.57 8.55
C SER A 39 3.69 -1.35 7.70
N ILE A 40 3.39 -1.57 6.42
CA ILE A 40 2.94 -0.49 5.52
C ILE A 40 1.57 0.05 5.98
N ALA A 41 0.65 -0.82 6.41
CA ALA A 41 -0.65 -0.38 6.93
C ALA A 41 -0.52 0.50 8.18
N PHE A 42 0.41 0.20 9.10
CA PHE A 42 0.70 1.08 10.23
C PHE A 42 1.33 2.40 9.81
N MET A 43 2.26 2.37 8.86
CA MET A 43 2.86 3.58 8.30
C MET A 43 1.79 4.48 7.64
N ALA A 44 0.86 3.88 6.90
CA ALA A 44 -0.26 4.59 6.27
C ALA A 44 -1.22 5.20 7.31
N LEU A 45 -1.46 4.53 8.45
CA LEU A 45 -2.24 5.14 9.55
C LEU A 45 -1.56 6.41 10.07
N PHE A 46 -0.24 6.35 10.29
CA PHE A 46 0.55 7.47 10.76
C PHE A 46 0.47 8.66 9.79
N TRP A 47 0.73 8.45 8.50
CA TRP A 47 0.65 9.50 7.48
C TRP A 47 -0.77 10.04 7.31
N GLY A 48 -1.77 9.17 7.35
CA GLY A 48 -3.18 9.58 7.30
C GLY A 48 -3.52 10.57 8.42
N GLY A 49 -3.09 10.26 9.66
CA GLY A 49 -3.23 11.17 10.79
C GLY A 49 -2.50 12.51 10.60
N LEU A 50 -1.29 12.49 10.05
CA LEU A 50 -0.52 13.71 9.79
C LEU A 50 -1.20 14.62 8.76
N TYR A 51 -1.77 14.07 7.69
CA TYR A 51 -2.52 14.85 6.70
C TYR A 51 -3.82 15.42 7.28
N LEU A 52 -4.54 14.66 8.12
CA LEU A 52 -5.72 15.17 8.83
C LEU A 52 -5.33 16.33 9.75
N TYR A 53 -4.26 16.16 10.54
CA TYR A 53 -3.75 17.21 11.43
C TYR A 53 -3.31 18.46 10.66
N SER A 54 -2.71 18.29 9.48
CA SER A 54 -2.27 19.37 8.60
C SER A 54 -3.41 20.05 7.82
N GLY A 55 -4.68 19.66 8.04
CA GLY A 55 -5.84 20.28 7.40
C GLY A 55 -6.17 19.77 5.99
N TYR A 56 -5.63 18.61 5.59
CA TYR A 56 -5.90 17.94 4.32
C TYR A 56 -6.78 16.70 4.54
N PRO A 57 -8.10 16.86 4.76
CA PRO A 57 -8.98 15.75 5.12
C PRO A 57 -9.05 14.67 4.05
N LEU A 58 -9.10 15.06 2.76
CA LEU A 58 -9.13 14.12 1.64
C LEU A 58 -7.82 13.32 1.54
N ALA A 59 -6.67 14.01 1.61
CA ALA A 59 -5.37 13.36 1.57
C ALA A 59 -5.16 12.42 2.76
N GLY A 60 -5.67 12.76 3.95
CA GLY A 60 -5.59 11.91 5.14
C GLY A 60 -6.53 10.70 5.09
N ALA A 61 -7.73 10.85 4.52
CA ALA A 61 -8.68 9.74 4.38
C ALA A 61 -8.14 8.61 3.49
N ILE A 62 -7.29 8.92 2.51
CA ILE A 62 -6.77 7.94 1.55
C ILE A 62 -5.84 6.90 2.23
N PRO A 63 -4.75 7.27 2.94
CA PRO A 63 -3.94 6.32 3.72
C PRO A 63 -4.73 5.60 4.81
N LEU A 64 -5.68 6.27 5.48
CA LEU A 64 -6.53 5.63 6.49
C LEU A 64 -7.41 4.54 5.87
N GLY A 65 -8.02 4.82 4.72
CA GLY A 65 -8.79 3.85 3.93
C GLY A 65 -7.92 2.68 3.48
N TYR A 66 -6.70 2.95 2.99
CA TYR A 66 -5.71 1.91 2.69
C TYR A 66 -5.48 1.00 3.90
N SER A 67 -5.24 1.56 5.09
CA SER A 67 -4.97 0.78 6.28
C SER A 67 -6.16 -0.10 6.66
N VAL A 68 -7.36 0.45 6.65
CA VAL A 68 -8.60 -0.31 6.96
C VAL A 68 -8.77 -1.48 6.00
N ILE A 69 -8.64 -1.25 4.69
CA ILE A 69 -8.81 -2.30 3.67
C ILE A 69 -7.66 -3.31 3.76
N SER A 70 -6.43 -2.86 3.99
CA SER A 70 -5.25 -3.72 4.13
C SER A 70 -5.41 -4.66 5.33
N PHE A 71 -5.69 -4.13 6.53
CA PHE A 71 -5.96 -4.95 7.72
C PHE A 71 -7.15 -5.90 7.50
N GLY A 72 -8.23 -5.42 6.89
CA GLY A 72 -9.39 -6.25 6.54
C GLY A 72 -9.02 -7.43 5.64
N SER A 73 -8.21 -7.19 4.61
CA SER A 73 -7.72 -8.24 3.70
C SER A 73 -6.78 -9.24 4.39
N THR A 74 -5.94 -8.78 5.32
CA THR A 74 -5.06 -9.63 6.14
C THR A 74 -5.87 -10.53 7.06
N LEU A 75 -6.88 -9.98 7.74
CA LEU A 75 -7.78 -10.77 8.60
C LEU A 75 -8.60 -11.78 7.77
N HIS A 76 -9.08 -11.38 6.60
CA HIS A 76 -9.75 -12.27 5.66
C HIS A 76 -8.80 -13.39 5.19
N PHE A 77 -7.53 -13.08 4.92
CA PHE A 77 -6.50 -14.06 4.59
C PHE A 77 -6.25 -15.05 5.73
N PHE A 78 -6.18 -14.58 6.98
CA PHE A 78 -6.01 -15.47 8.14
C PHE A 78 -7.15 -16.47 8.28
N LYS A 79 -8.38 -16.09 7.92
CA LYS A 79 -9.54 -17.00 7.95
C LYS A 79 -9.58 -17.95 6.76
N THR A 80 -9.42 -17.42 5.55
CA THR A 80 -9.65 -18.18 4.30
C THR A 80 -8.41 -18.90 3.76
N LYS A 81 -7.22 -18.52 4.24
CA LYS A 81 -5.90 -18.97 3.74
C LYS A 81 -5.67 -18.72 2.24
N ARG A 82 -6.52 -17.90 1.59
CA ARG A 82 -6.46 -17.57 0.17
C ARG A 82 -5.34 -16.58 -0.14
N PHE A 83 -4.12 -17.09 -0.26
CA PHE A 83 -2.93 -16.26 -0.45
C PHE A 83 -2.95 -15.45 -1.75
N ALA A 84 -3.47 -16.02 -2.84
CA ALA A 84 -3.55 -15.31 -4.11
C ALA A 84 -4.41 -14.04 -4.02
N PHE A 85 -5.56 -14.10 -3.32
CA PHE A 85 -6.41 -12.94 -3.09
C PHE A 85 -5.70 -11.89 -2.23
N PHE A 86 -4.98 -12.34 -1.19
CA PHE A 86 -4.22 -11.45 -0.32
C PHE A 86 -3.12 -10.70 -1.08
N CYS A 87 -2.33 -11.40 -1.90
CA CYS A 87 -1.35 -10.76 -2.77
C CYS A 87 -2.03 -9.79 -3.73
N PHE A 88 -3.13 -10.19 -4.38
CA PHE A 88 -3.82 -9.29 -5.30
C PHE A 88 -4.29 -8.00 -4.60
N SER A 89 -4.91 -8.10 -3.42
CA SER A 89 -5.38 -6.93 -2.68
C SER A 89 -4.23 -6.03 -2.24
N GLN A 90 -3.14 -6.59 -1.72
CA GLN A 90 -1.99 -5.79 -1.27
C GLN A 90 -1.30 -5.06 -2.44
N GLN A 91 -1.14 -5.73 -3.58
CA GLN A 91 -0.59 -5.12 -4.79
C GLN A 91 -1.51 -4.03 -5.36
N LEU A 92 -2.83 -4.25 -5.34
CA LEU A 92 -3.80 -3.24 -5.76
C LEU A 92 -3.72 -2.00 -4.87
N LEU A 93 -3.67 -2.21 -3.55
CA LEU A 93 -3.63 -1.14 -2.57
C LEU A 93 -2.34 -0.32 -2.67
N ILE A 94 -1.17 -0.96 -2.77
CA ILE A 94 0.11 -0.24 -2.90
C ILE A 94 0.25 0.45 -4.26
N LEU A 95 -0.42 -0.05 -5.30
CA LEU A 95 -0.52 0.65 -6.58
C LEU A 95 -1.40 1.90 -6.46
N LEU A 96 -2.62 1.77 -5.95
CA LEU A 96 -3.61 2.86 -5.98
C LEU A 96 -3.34 3.97 -4.97
N LEU A 97 -2.89 3.62 -3.76
CA LEU A 97 -2.69 4.59 -2.67
C LEU A 97 -1.84 5.80 -3.13
N PRO A 98 -0.65 5.61 -3.73
CA PRO A 98 0.18 6.72 -4.17
C PRO A 98 -0.46 7.63 -5.23
N PHE A 99 -1.17 7.04 -6.20
CA PHE A 99 -1.83 7.81 -7.25
C PHE A 99 -2.99 8.62 -6.70
N LEU A 100 -3.86 7.99 -5.89
CA LEU A 100 -4.98 8.69 -5.26
C LEU A 100 -4.50 9.82 -4.36
N LEU A 101 -3.45 9.57 -3.57
CA LEU A 101 -2.86 10.59 -2.71
C LEU A 101 -2.28 11.73 -3.56
N MET A 102 -1.48 11.45 -4.60
CA MET A 102 -0.96 12.47 -5.52
C MET A 102 -2.09 13.31 -6.15
N TRP A 103 -3.15 12.68 -6.65
CA TRP A 103 -4.28 13.39 -7.23
C TRP A 103 -4.98 14.29 -6.22
N SER A 104 -5.14 13.83 -4.98
CA SER A 104 -5.73 14.65 -3.90
C SER A 104 -4.88 15.86 -3.50
N LEU A 105 -3.58 15.81 -3.77
CA LEU A 105 -2.63 16.89 -3.50
C LEU A 105 -2.47 17.85 -4.68
N GLY A 106 -3.12 17.58 -5.82
CA GLY A 106 -3.06 18.47 -6.99
C GLY A 106 -2.16 17.98 -8.13
N GLY A 107 -1.86 16.68 -8.20
CA GLY A 107 -1.09 16.12 -9.31
C GLY A 107 0.41 16.06 -9.04
N PHE A 108 1.22 16.05 -10.11
CA PHE A 108 2.65 15.74 -10.04
C PHE A 108 3.45 16.75 -9.22
N ALA A 109 3.10 18.03 -9.28
CA ALA A 109 3.83 19.10 -8.60
C ALA A 109 3.96 18.85 -7.10
N ASN A 110 2.89 18.35 -6.47
CA ASN A 110 2.83 18.17 -5.01
C ASN A 110 2.96 16.72 -4.55
N GLY A 111 2.81 15.73 -5.45
CA GLY A 111 2.69 14.32 -5.06
C GLY A 111 3.51 13.32 -5.87
N SER A 112 4.37 13.77 -6.79
CA SER A 112 5.18 12.89 -7.66
C SER A 112 6.10 11.93 -6.89
N VAL A 113 6.74 12.39 -5.81
CA VAL A 113 7.59 11.54 -4.95
C VAL A 113 6.79 10.41 -4.31
N VAL A 114 5.54 10.66 -3.96
CA VAL A 114 4.64 9.64 -3.40
C VAL A 114 4.31 8.61 -4.48
N MET A 115 3.97 9.06 -5.69
CA MET A 115 3.58 8.18 -6.80
C MET A 115 4.62 7.09 -7.12
N ILE A 116 5.92 7.38 -6.99
CA ILE A 116 7.01 6.42 -7.24
C ILE A 116 6.85 5.13 -6.42
N TRP A 117 6.29 5.20 -5.20
CA TRP A 117 6.06 4.02 -4.37
C TRP A 117 5.09 3.00 -5.01
N ALA A 118 4.26 3.42 -5.97
CA ALA A 118 3.39 2.50 -6.70
C ALA A 118 4.17 1.49 -7.56
N PHE A 119 5.44 1.77 -7.88
CA PHE A 119 6.34 0.83 -8.57
C PHE A 119 6.62 -0.44 -7.77
N PHE A 120 6.41 -0.43 -6.44
CA PHE A 120 6.52 -1.64 -5.64
C PHE A 120 5.44 -2.67 -5.98
N ALA A 121 4.31 -2.30 -6.60
CA ALA A 121 3.28 -3.24 -7.01
C ALA A 121 3.78 -4.29 -8.02
N PRO A 122 4.35 -3.91 -9.19
CA PRO A 122 4.92 -4.89 -10.12
C PRO A 122 6.11 -5.66 -9.53
N LEU A 123 6.95 -5.02 -8.72
CA LEU A 123 8.08 -5.69 -8.07
C LEU A 123 7.59 -6.77 -7.09
N ALA A 124 6.63 -6.45 -6.22
CA ALA A 124 6.04 -7.40 -5.30
C ALA A 124 5.33 -8.54 -6.05
N ALA A 125 4.63 -8.26 -7.16
CA ALA A 125 4.04 -9.30 -7.98
C ALA A 125 5.07 -10.28 -8.56
N LEU A 126 6.26 -9.80 -8.93
CA LEU A 126 7.35 -10.65 -9.40
C LEU A 126 7.84 -11.61 -8.30
N PHE A 127 7.97 -11.12 -7.06
CA PHE A 127 8.42 -11.93 -5.92
C PHE A 127 7.36 -12.93 -5.43
N PHE A 128 6.10 -12.49 -5.34
CA PHE A 128 5.06 -13.24 -4.64
C PHE A 128 4.11 -14.02 -5.56
N ILE A 129 4.04 -13.69 -6.86
CA ILE A 129 3.11 -14.30 -7.82
C ILE A 129 3.91 -14.95 -8.96
N ASP A 130 4.13 -14.22 -10.07
CA ASP A 130 4.85 -14.68 -11.26
C ASP A 130 5.17 -13.49 -12.18
N LEU A 131 5.95 -13.75 -13.25
CA LEU A 131 6.37 -12.75 -14.22
C LEU A 131 5.19 -12.16 -15.03
N LYS A 132 4.17 -12.96 -15.36
CA LYS A 132 3.00 -12.48 -16.12
C LYS A 132 2.15 -11.53 -15.29
N ALA A 133 2.03 -11.78 -13.99
CA ALA A 133 1.40 -10.89 -13.03
C ALA A 133 2.20 -9.58 -12.92
N ALA A 134 3.52 -9.66 -12.75
CA ALA A 134 4.38 -8.48 -12.70
C ALA A 134 4.21 -7.58 -13.93
N PHE A 135 4.14 -8.16 -15.13
CA PHE A 135 3.89 -7.40 -16.36
C PHE A 135 2.52 -6.72 -16.37
N ARG A 136 1.45 -7.42 -15.95
CA ARG A 136 0.11 -6.82 -15.83
C ARG A 136 0.09 -5.64 -14.84
N TRP A 137 0.75 -5.77 -13.71
CA TRP A 137 0.88 -4.69 -12.72
C TRP A 137 1.72 -3.53 -13.24
N MET A 138 2.74 -3.80 -14.05
CA MET A 138 3.54 -2.77 -14.71
C MET A 138 2.67 -1.98 -15.70
N LEU A 139 1.87 -2.67 -16.51
CA LEU A 139 0.93 -2.01 -17.42
C LEU A 139 -0.10 -1.17 -16.67
N ALA A 140 -0.61 -1.66 -15.54
CA ALA A 140 -1.52 -0.88 -14.69
C ALA A 140 -0.85 0.39 -14.13
N PHE A 141 0.39 0.28 -13.66
CA PHE A 141 1.20 1.43 -13.23
C PHE A 141 1.40 2.45 -14.37
N LEU A 142 1.83 2.00 -15.55
CA LEU A 142 2.01 2.87 -16.71
C LEU A 142 0.70 3.52 -17.16
N GLY A 143 -0.41 2.77 -17.13
CA GLY A 143 -1.74 3.30 -17.43
C GLY A 143 -2.14 4.42 -16.47
N LEU A 144 -1.96 4.22 -15.16
CA LEU A 144 -2.21 5.25 -14.15
C LEU A 144 -1.26 6.45 -14.27
N LEU A 145 -0.01 6.22 -14.65
CA LEU A 145 0.96 7.28 -14.89
C LEU A 145 0.54 8.17 -16.06
N ILE A 146 0.18 7.56 -17.20
CA ILE A 146 -0.32 8.28 -18.38
C ILE A 146 -1.61 9.02 -18.04
N LEU A 147 -2.54 8.35 -17.35
CA LEU A 147 -3.79 8.96 -16.89
C LEU A 147 -3.51 10.20 -16.04
N SER A 148 -2.58 10.07 -15.09
CA SER A 148 -2.17 11.19 -14.24
C SER A 148 -1.60 12.33 -15.06
N ALA A 149 -0.78 12.05 -16.08
CA ALA A 149 -0.15 13.07 -16.90
C ALA A 149 -1.18 13.84 -17.74
N VAL A 150 -2.20 13.14 -18.26
CA VAL A 150 -3.30 13.75 -19.01
C VAL A 150 -4.15 14.66 -18.12
N PHE A 151 -4.41 14.26 -16.87
CA PHE A 151 -5.25 15.00 -15.94
C PHE A 151 -4.51 16.00 -15.06
N ASP A 152 -3.19 16.12 -15.18
CA ASP A 152 -2.35 16.91 -14.27
C ASP A 152 -2.80 18.37 -14.16
N GLN A 153 -3.06 19.03 -15.29
CA GLN A 153 -3.51 20.43 -15.31
C GLN A 153 -4.84 20.62 -14.57
N THR A 154 -5.78 19.69 -14.76
CA THR A 154 -7.08 19.72 -14.09
C THR A 154 -6.93 19.49 -12.59
N LEU A 155 -6.06 18.56 -12.19
CA LEU A 155 -5.79 18.27 -10.78
C LEU A 155 -5.11 19.46 -10.09
N ALA A 156 -4.14 20.09 -10.75
CA ALA A 156 -3.46 21.28 -10.25
C ALA A 156 -4.43 22.45 -10.02
N ALA A 157 -5.41 22.62 -10.91
CA ALA A 157 -6.41 23.68 -10.80
C ALA A 157 -7.35 23.53 -9.58
N HIS A 158 -7.55 22.30 -9.08
CA HIS A 158 -8.42 22.01 -7.93
C HIS A 158 -7.63 21.85 -6.62
N ALA A 159 -6.30 21.98 -6.66
CA ALA A 159 -5.44 21.79 -5.52
C ALA A 159 -5.64 22.90 -4.47
N ARG A 160 -5.71 22.52 -3.20
CA ARG A 160 -5.57 23.50 -2.12
C ARG A 160 -4.13 24.01 -2.10
N PRO A 161 -3.89 25.32 -1.91
CA PRO A 161 -2.54 25.85 -1.79
C PRO A 161 -1.83 25.20 -0.60
N MET A 162 -0.70 24.54 -0.85
CA MET A 162 0.18 24.11 0.23
C MET A 162 0.87 25.30 0.88
N PRO A 163 1.12 25.27 2.20
CA PRO A 163 1.93 26.31 2.86
C PRO A 163 3.28 26.45 2.14
N ALA A 164 3.66 27.68 1.78
CA ALA A 164 4.80 27.98 0.92
C ALA A 164 6.16 27.41 1.41
N VAL A 165 6.26 27.07 2.70
CA VAL A 165 7.46 26.46 3.32
C VAL A 165 7.85 25.11 2.70
N LEU A 166 6.93 24.41 2.02
CA LEU A 166 7.21 23.13 1.35
C LEU A 166 7.59 23.26 -0.14
N ASN A 167 7.47 24.45 -0.74
CA ASN A 167 7.76 24.66 -2.16
C ASN A 167 9.21 25.14 -2.42
N THR A 168 10.02 25.30 -1.37
CA THR A 168 11.37 25.91 -1.44
C THR A 168 12.50 24.97 -1.02
N LEU A 169 12.22 23.68 -0.84
CA LEU A 169 13.22 22.63 -0.60
C LEU A 169 13.33 21.73 -1.84
#